data_AF-A0A420MB77-F1
#
_entry.id   AF-A0A420MB77-F1
#
_cell.length_a   1.000
_cell.length_b   1.000
_cell.length_c   1.000
_cell.angle_alpha   90.00
_cell.angle_beta   90.00
_cell.angle_gamma   90.00
#
_symmetry.space_group_name_H-M   'P 1'
#
loop_
_entity.id
_entity.type
_entity.pdbx_description
1 polymer ?
#
loop_
_entity_poly.entity_id
_entity_poly.type
_entity_poly.pdbx_seq_one_letter_code
_entity_poly.pdbx_strand_id
1 'polypeptide(L)'
;MAVLPFTPGINIAVLVDGEPAKEYQPWEFPEIFDAIMNQGIPHTKCYIKSQAGSPYAIRFRISSLFTFPDDTDAVTISVYVDGRPFDNKCIRKSTLAGASDLGVEYVDEISYCQRDFSDGSSESYRPVFEDIRPDEADGESVNSDLQRIKTLGTIQVAIEVGKQTAPVPMGNDDFCDDKRNESLAIDNKALLINGHGQIHGTTYTKTDETRQMTYTTVDDEQHLGNSFFFYLSRHSPGAQFFFQPRFIDRWADDMIHVLSLPKVRHMLDDVVDNTYIGDQ
;
A
#
# COMPACT_ATOMS: atom_id res chain seq x y z
N MET A 1 3.68 10.20 -0.57
CA MET A 1 3.43 9.25 -1.65
C MET A 1 4.63 8.33 -1.75
N ALA A 2 4.37 7.04 -1.64
CA ALA A 2 5.33 6.00 -1.97
C ALA A 2 5.41 5.89 -3.52
N VAL A 3 6.23 6.73 -4.16
CA VAL A 3 6.42 6.76 -5.64
C VAL A 3 7.32 5.64 -6.11
N LEU A 4 6.76 4.58 -6.70
CA LEU A 4 7.56 3.59 -7.40
C LEU A 4 8.43 4.26 -8.47
N PRO A 5 9.76 4.38 -8.31
CA PRO A 5 10.59 5.18 -9.21
C PRO A 5 10.64 4.64 -10.64
N PHE A 6 10.08 3.44 -10.87
CA PHE A 6 10.19 2.66 -12.09
C PHE A 6 8.83 2.38 -12.76
N THR A 7 7.73 2.93 -12.25
CA THR A 7 6.40 2.83 -12.89
C THR A 7 5.72 4.21 -12.98
N PRO A 8 6.23 5.12 -13.84
CA PRO A 8 5.66 6.45 -14.01
C PRO A 8 4.16 6.40 -14.31
N GLY A 9 3.41 7.37 -13.80
CA GLY A 9 1.98 7.51 -14.08
C GLY A 9 1.05 6.71 -13.18
N ILE A 10 1.54 5.84 -12.30
CA ILE A 10 0.71 5.21 -11.25
C ILE A 10 1.04 5.82 -9.89
N ASN A 11 0.02 6.28 -9.17
CA ASN A 11 0.14 6.82 -7.82
C ASN A 11 -0.81 6.08 -6.88
N ILE A 12 -0.33 5.76 -5.69
CA ILE A 12 -1.07 5.05 -4.65
C ILE A 12 -1.12 5.93 -3.39
N ALA A 13 -2.29 6.00 -2.76
CA ALA A 13 -2.49 6.68 -1.49
C ALA A 13 -3.41 5.87 -0.58
N VAL A 14 -3.22 5.96 0.72
CA VAL A 14 -4.15 5.41 1.71
C VAL A 14 -5.11 6.52 2.13
N LEU A 15 -6.41 6.25 2.04
CA LEU A 15 -7.46 7.11 2.59
C LEU A 15 -7.78 6.63 4.00
N VAL A 16 -7.77 7.50 5.01
CA VAL A 16 -8.23 7.21 6.36
C VAL A 16 -9.44 8.09 6.62
N ASP A 17 -10.56 7.48 7.00
CA ASP A 17 -11.86 8.16 7.10
C ASP A 17 -12.26 8.91 5.81
N GLY A 18 -11.88 8.37 4.64
CA GLY A 18 -12.17 8.95 3.33
C GLY A 18 -11.21 10.05 2.88
N GLU A 19 -10.28 10.49 3.74
CA GLU A 19 -9.33 11.56 3.43
C GLU A 19 -7.91 11.00 3.20
N PRO A 20 -7.13 11.54 2.25
CA PRO A 20 -5.74 11.13 2.05
C PRO A 20 -4.91 11.24 3.33
N ALA A 21 -4.28 10.12 3.71
CA ALA A 21 -3.38 10.08 4.84
C ALA A 21 -2.10 10.86 4.55
N LYS A 22 -1.63 11.64 5.53
CA LYS A 22 -0.31 12.24 5.46
C LYS A 22 0.76 11.18 5.52
N GLU A 23 1.67 11.23 4.54
CA GLU A 23 2.77 10.30 4.41
C GLU A 23 4.07 10.88 4.95
N TYR A 24 4.82 10.06 5.68
CA TYR A 24 6.06 10.42 6.33
C TYR A 24 7.21 9.53 5.85
N GLN A 25 8.34 10.11 5.46
CA GLN A 25 9.53 9.41 4.96
C GLN A 25 10.76 9.66 5.85
N PRO A 26 10.84 9.04 7.04
CA PRO A 26 12.05 9.03 7.83
C PRO A 26 13.14 8.15 7.17
N TRP A 27 14.36 8.19 7.69
CA TRP A 27 15.46 7.37 7.18
C TRP A 27 15.41 5.90 7.63
N GLU A 28 14.52 5.57 8.56
CA GLU A 28 14.44 4.25 9.19
C GLU A 28 13.06 3.66 8.99
N PHE A 29 13.02 2.43 8.48
CA PHE A 29 11.82 1.63 8.27
C PHE A 29 12.05 0.22 8.81
N PRO A 30 10.98 -0.50 9.21
CA PRO A 30 11.08 -1.91 9.56
C PRO A 30 11.56 -2.74 8.35
N GLU A 31 12.00 -3.97 8.64
CA GLU A 31 12.24 -4.95 7.59
C GLU A 31 10.94 -5.19 6.81
N ILE A 32 11.07 -5.29 5.49
CA ILE A 32 9.90 -5.53 4.63
C ILE A 32 9.56 -7.00 4.70
N PHE A 33 8.30 -7.30 5.00
CA PHE A 33 7.71 -8.57 4.61
C PHE A 33 7.03 -8.38 3.26
N ASP A 34 7.62 -8.96 2.19
CA ASP A 34 7.00 -8.96 0.87
C ASP A 34 6.12 -10.21 0.73
N ALA A 35 4.81 -10.02 0.74
CA ALA A 35 3.84 -11.10 0.65
C ALA A 35 3.93 -11.89 -0.66
N ILE A 36 4.53 -11.31 -1.70
CA ILE A 36 4.67 -11.91 -3.04
C ILE A 36 6.05 -12.55 -3.20
N MET A 37 6.96 -12.36 -2.22
CA MET A 37 8.32 -12.92 -2.21
C MET A 37 9.17 -12.56 -3.44
N ASN A 38 8.86 -11.45 -4.11
CA ASN A 38 9.53 -11.02 -5.34
C ASN A 38 10.82 -10.25 -5.03
N GLN A 39 11.93 -10.98 -4.88
CA GLN A 39 13.25 -10.38 -4.63
C GLN A 39 13.71 -9.49 -5.79
N GLY A 40 14.16 -8.27 -5.47
CA GLY A 40 14.78 -7.34 -6.43
C GLY A 40 13.81 -6.41 -7.15
N ILE A 41 12.51 -6.48 -6.83
CA ILE A 41 11.52 -5.54 -7.35
C ILE A 41 11.68 -4.16 -6.67
N PRO A 42 11.57 -3.05 -7.44
CA PRO A 42 11.58 -1.73 -6.87
C PRO A 42 10.42 -1.52 -5.90
N HIS A 43 10.68 -0.81 -4.81
CA HIS A 43 9.63 -0.50 -3.85
C HIS A 43 9.79 0.89 -3.25
N THR A 44 8.69 1.35 -2.68
CA THR A 44 8.66 2.56 -1.87
C THR A 44 8.10 2.31 -0.50
N LYS A 45 8.45 3.21 0.43
CA LYS A 45 8.08 3.09 1.83
C LYS A 45 7.64 4.45 2.35
N CYS A 46 6.60 4.46 3.15
CA CYS A 46 6.24 5.60 3.96
C CYS A 46 5.55 5.14 5.25
N TYR A 47 5.49 6.03 6.22
CA TYR A 47 4.61 5.87 7.37
C TYR A 47 3.33 6.67 7.17
N ILE A 48 2.23 6.12 7.67
CA ILE A 48 0.95 6.81 7.84
C ILE A 48 0.49 6.70 9.29
N LYS A 49 -0.38 7.61 9.71
CA LYS A 49 -0.99 7.56 11.04
C LYS A 49 -2.18 6.63 11.02
N SER A 50 -2.26 5.72 12.00
CA SER A 50 -3.44 4.92 12.28
C SER A 50 -4.12 5.38 13.57
N GLN A 51 -5.43 5.17 13.63
CA GLN A 51 -6.27 5.40 14.80
C GLN A 51 -7.28 4.27 14.87
N ALA A 52 -7.31 3.56 16.00
CA ALA A 52 -8.25 2.46 16.21
C ALA A 52 -9.71 2.90 15.95
N GLY A 53 -10.48 2.03 15.30
CA GLY A 53 -11.84 2.26 14.86
C GLY A 53 -11.99 3.05 13.56
N SER A 54 -10.89 3.57 12.98
CA SER A 54 -10.96 4.36 11.75
C SER A 54 -10.88 3.43 10.52
N PRO A 55 -11.89 3.41 9.64
CA PRO A 55 -11.80 2.72 8.36
C PRO A 55 -10.76 3.35 7.44
N TYR A 56 -10.23 2.55 6.54
CA TYR A 56 -9.33 3.04 5.51
C TYR A 56 -9.58 2.37 4.16
N ALA A 57 -9.04 2.96 3.10
CA ALA A 57 -9.14 2.47 1.72
C ALA A 57 -7.83 2.76 0.97
N ILE A 58 -7.62 2.02 -0.12
CA ILE A 58 -6.45 2.20 -0.98
C ILE A 58 -6.92 2.86 -2.25
N ARG A 59 -6.56 4.13 -2.44
CA ARG A 59 -6.84 4.90 -3.65
C ARG A 59 -5.68 4.77 -4.61
N PHE A 60 -5.98 4.60 -5.89
CA PHE A 60 -4.98 4.62 -6.94
C PHE A 60 -5.43 5.52 -8.10
N ARG A 61 -4.42 6.09 -8.76
CA ARG A 61 -4.58 6.98 -9.91
C ARG A 61 -3.59 6.54 -10.99
N ILE A 62 -4.10 6.34 -12.19
CA ILE A 62 -3.34 5.95 -13.37
C ILE A 62 -3.50 7.05 -14.42
N SER A 63 -2.41 7.76 -14.71
CA SER A 63 -2.37 8.83 -15.70
C SER A 63 -1.88 8.34 -17.06
N SER A 64 -1.98 9.21 -18.06
CA SER A 64 -1.47 8.96 -19.42
C SER A 64 0.06 8.83 -19.49
N LEU A 65 0.79 9.09 -18.39
CA LEU A 65 2.24 8.84 -18.32
C LEU A 65 2.56 7.35 -18.15
N PHE A 66 1.60 6.53 -17.72
CA PHE A 66 1.82 5.10 -17.59
C PHE A 66 1.79 4.42 -18.96
N THR A 67 2.82 3.63 -19.24
CA THR A 67 2.95 2.86 -20.47
C THR A 67 3.01 1.37 -20.16
N PHE A 68 2.14 0.61 -20.79
CA PHE A 68 2.16 -0.85 -20.75
C PHE A 68 3.45 -1.40 -21.39
N PRO A 69 4.13 -2.37 -20.75
CA PRO A 69 5.13 -3.19 -21.43
C PRO A 69 4.56 -3.91 -22.66
N ASP A 70 5.45 -4.35 -23.54
CA ASP A 70 5.07 -5.10 -24.74
C ASP A 70 4.25 -6.34 -24.39
N ASP A 71 3.26 -6.65 -25.24
CA ASP A 71 2.35 -7.80 -25.10
C ASP A 71 1.47 -7.86 -23.83
N THR A 72 1.42 -6.78 -23.05
CA THR A 72 0.49 -6.62 -21.91
C THR A 72 -0.71 -5.72 -22.26
N ASP A 73 -1.87 -6.04 -21.69
CA ASP A 73 -3.12 -5.30 -21.90
C ASP A 73 -3.96 -5.09 -20.64
N ALA A 74 -3.45 -5.48 -19.47
CA ALA A 74 -4.08 -5.24 -18.19
C ALA A 74 -3.05 -4.88 -17.11
N VAL A 75 -3.45 -4.02 -16.18
CA VAL A 75 -2.70 -3.68 -14.97
C VAL A 75 -3.50 -4.13 -13.76
N THR A 76 -2.87 -4.83 -12.84
CA THR A 76 -3.48 -5.33 -11.61
C THR A 76 -2.88 -4.58 -10.42
N ILE A 77 -3.75 -4.02 -9.58
CA ILE A 77 -3.40 -3.42 -8.30
C ILE A 77 -3.83 -4.38 -7.21
N SER A 78 -2.85 -5.05 -6.58
CA SER A 78 -3.07 -6.08 -5.57
C SER A 78 -2.74 -5.52 -4.18
N VAL A 79 -3.66 -5.62 -3.23
CA VAL A 79 -3.52 -5.07 -1.87
C VAL A 79 -3.37 -6.19 -0.87
N TYR A 80 -2.36 -6.09 -0.03
CA TYR A 80 -2.11 -6.96 1.10
C TYR A 80 -2.10 -6.13 2.38
N VAL A 81 -2.80 -6.61 3.39
CA VAL A 81 -2.92 -5.96 4.68
C VAL A 81 -2.39 -6.92 5.73
N ASP A 82 -1.47 -6.42 6.55
CA ASP A 82 -0.82 -7.19 7.60
C ASP A 82 -0.20 -8.51 7.09
N GLY A 83 0.36 -8.46 5.88
CA GLY A 83 0.95 -9.60 5.18
C GLY A 83 -0.03 -10.59 4.55
N ARG A 84 -1.35 -10.31 4.58
CA ARG A 84 -2.39 -11.17 3.98
C ARG A 84 -3.05 -10.52 2.77
N PRO A 85 -3.42 -11.28 1.73
CA PRO A 85 -4.21 -10.76 0.62
C PRO A 85 -5.52 -10.13 1.11
N PHE A 86 -5.81 -8.90 0.66
CA PHE A 86 -7.04 -8.18 0.96
C PHE A 86 -7.97 -8.09 -0.26
N ASP A 87 -7.53 -7.47 -1.34
CA ASP A 87 -8.30 -7.46 -2.59
C ASP A 87 -7.40 -6.99 -3.73
N ASN A 88 -7.86 -7.17 -4.96
CA ASN A 88 -7.20 -6.64 -6.12
C ASN A 88 -8.18 -5.98 -7.09
N LYS A 89 -7.61 -5.23 -8.03
CA LYS A 89 -8.35 -4.63 -9.14
C LYS A 89 -7.55 -4.72 -10.42
N CYS A 90 -8.13 -5.38 -11.42
CA CYS A 90 -7.58 -5.49 -12.76
C CYS A 90 -8.21 -4.43 -13.68
N ILE A 91 -7.39 -3.61 -14.33
CA ILE A 91 -7.80 -2.51 -15.20
C ILE A 91 -7.25 -2.74 -16.60
N ARG A 92 -8.15 -2.77 -17.58
CA ARG A 92 -7.80 -2.96 -19.00
C ARG A 92 -7.12 -1.74 -19.59
N LYS A 93 -6.18 -1.97 -20.50
CA LYS A 93 -5.55 -0.95 -21.35
C LYS A 93 -6.57 -0.13 -22.12
N SER A 94 -7.65 -0.75 -22.61
CA SER A 94 -8.74 -0.04 -23.29
C SER A 94 -9.52 0.90 -22.38
N THR A 95 -9.70 0.53 -21.11
CA THR A 95 -10.32 1.40 -20.09
C THR A 95 -9.45 2.64 -19.84
N LEU A 96 -8.14 2.43 -19.69
CA LEU A 96 -7.19 3.54 -19.51
C LEU A 96 -7.08 4.43 -20.75
N ALA A 97 -7.11 3.85 -21.95
CA ALA A 97 -7.16 4.60 -23.21
C ALA A 97 -8.41 5.48 -23.28
N GLY A 98 -9.59 4.94 -22.91
CA GLY A 98 -10.83 5.72 -22.86
C GLY A 98 -10.78 6.91 -21.89
N ALA A 99 -10.17 6.74 -20.71
CA ALA A 99 -9.94 7.87 -19.78
C ALA A 99 -9.00 8.92 -20.40
N SER A 100 -7.89 8.48 -21.00
CA SER A 100 -6.92 9.36 -21.65
C SER A 100 -7.51 10.13 -22.83
N ASP A 101 -8.36 9.49 -23.64
CA ASP A 101 -9.05 10.12 -24.78
C ASP A 101 -10.00 11.24 -24.33
N LEU A 102 -10.56 11.11 -23.13
CA LEU A 102 -11.37 12.15 -22.48
C LEU A 102 -10.52 13.24 -21.79
N GLY A 103 -9.19 13.12 -21.82
CA GLY A 103 -8.28 14.04 -21.16
C GLY A 103 -8.32 13.96 -19.64
N VAL A 104 -8.78 12.84 -19.09
CA VAL A 104 -8.86 12.59 -17.64
C VAL A 104 -7.99 11.41 -17.25
N GLU A 105 -7.70 11.30 -15.96
CA GLU A 105 -6.95 10.18 -15.41
C GLU A 105 -7.91 9.16 -14.83
N TYR A 106 -7.49 7.90 -14.87
CA TYR A 106 -8.25 6.85 -14.23
C TYR A 106 -8.01 6.92 -12.71
N VAL A 107 -9.07 7.08 -11.94
CA VAL A 107 -9.01 7.16 -10.48
C VAL A 107 -10.02 6.20 -9.91
N ASP A 108 -9.58 5.40 -8.94
CA ASP A 108 -10.40 4.36 -8.34
C ASP A 108 -9.85 3.99 -6.95
N GLU A 109 -10.58 3.14 -6.24
CA GLU A 109 -10.23 2.70 -4.91
C GLU A 109 -10.58 1.24 -4.65
N ILE A 110 -9.87 0.67 -3.68
CA ILE A 110 -10.15 -0.62 -3.04
C ILE A 110 -10.47 -0.30 -1.58
N SER A 111 -11.76 -0.20 -1.25
CA SER A 111 -12.26 0.20 0.08
C SER A 111 -12.93 -0.93 0.86
N TYR A 112 -13.28 -2.02 0.19
CA TYR A 112 -13.86 -3.21 0.80
C TYR A 112 -13.58 -4.44 -0.06
N CYS A 113 -13.58 -5.60 0.58
CA CYS A 113 -13.56 -6.90 -0.08
C CYS A 113 -14.93 -7.58 0.02
N GLN A 114 -15.24 -8.48 -0.91
CA GLN A 114 -16.40 -9.36 -0.82
C GLN A 114 -16.00 -10.70 -0.20
N ARG A 115 -16.92 -11.28 0.57
CA ARG A 115 -16.86 -12.65 1.06
C ARG A 115 -18.08 -13.38 0.56
N ASP A 116 -17.84 -14.51 -0.11
CA ASP A 116 -18.88 -15.41 -0.57
C ASP A 116 -19.00 -16.57 0.41
N PHE A 117 -20.22 -16.85 0.85
CA PHE A 117 -20.49 -17.91 1.80
C PHE A 117 -21.01 -19.15 1.08
N SER A 118 -20.83 -20.32 1.72
CA SER A 118 -21.28 -21.61 1.18
C SER A 118 -22.79 -21.70 0.90
N ASP A 119 -23.59 -20.82 1.49
CA ASP A 119 -25.03 -20.72 1.26
C ASP A 119 -25.39 -19.87 0.02
N GLY A 120 -24.39 -19.37 -0.71
CA GLY A 120 -24.55 -18.52 -1.88
C GLY A 120 -24.82 -17.05 -1.57
N SER A 121 -24.80 -16.65 -0.29
CA SER A 121 -24.84 -15.24 0.09
C SER A 121 -23.46 -14.62 -0.03
N SER A 122 -23.43 -13.29 -0.23
CA SER A 122 -22.21 -12.50 -0.30
C SER A 122 -22.32 -11.30 0.63
N GLU A 123 -21.26 -10.99 1.35
CA GLU A 123 -21.18 -9.80 2.20
C GLU A 123 -19.90 -9.02 1.91
N SER A 124 -19.94 -7.70 2.07
CA SER A 124 -18.78 -6.84 1.90
C SER A 124 -18.22 -6.38 3.24
N TYR A 125 -16.90 -6.26 3.30
CA TYR A 125 -16.18 -5.90 4.51
C TYR A 125 -15.09 -4.86 4.21
N ARG A 126 -15.05 -3.80 5.02
CA ARG A 126 -14.02 -2.76 4.94
C ARG A 126 -12.95 -2.96 6.02
N PRO A 127 -11.69 -2.61 5.73
CA PRO A 127 -10.62 -2.71 6.71
C PRO A 127 -10.69 -1.52 7.68
N VAL A 128 -10.43 -1.81 8.96
CA VAL A 128 -10.48 -0.85 10.07
C VAL A 128 -9.26 -1.09 10.95
N PHE A 129 -8.56 -0.02 11.32
CA PHE A 129 -7.47 -0.12 12.30
C PHE A 129 -8.05 -0.54 13.66
N GLU A 130 -7.40 -1.48 14.35
CA GLU A 130 -7.89 -2.00 15.63
C GLU A 130 -6.71 -2.24 16.59
N ASP A 131 -6.96 -2.16 17.90
CA ASP A 131 -5.92 -2.37 18.90
C ASP A 131 -5.43 -3.82 18.92
N ILE A 132 -4.10 -3.99 18.96
CA ILE A 132 -3.48 -5.26 19.29
C ILE A 132 -3.64 -5.50 20.79
N ARG A 133 -4.18 -6.66 21.16
CA ARG A 133 -4.43 -7.03 22.54
C ARG A 133 -3.32 -7.98 23.00
N PRO A 134 -2.58 -7.66 24.07
CA PRO A 134 -1.59 -8.57 24.57
C PRO A 134 -2.25 -9.79 25.22
N ASP A 135 -1.75 -10.99 24.94
CA ASP A 135 -2.21 -12.24 25.53
C ASP A 135 -1.09 -12.98 26.29
N GLU A 136 -1.46 -13.86 27.21
CA GLU A 136 -0.54 -14.80 27.87
C GLU A 136 -0.72 -16.19 27.22
N ALA A 137 0.06 -16.45 26.17
CA ALA A 137 -0.11 -17.64 25.35
C ALA A 137 0.89 -18.77 25.72
N ASP A 138 0.61 -20.00 25.29
CA ASP A 138 1.51 -21.14 25.47
C ASP A 138 2.73 -21.09 24.54
N GLY A 139 3.71 -21.98 24.73
CA GLY A 139 4.98 -21.91 23.99
C GLY A 139 4.86 -22.06 22.46
N GLU A 140 3.80 -22.71 21.97
CA GLU A 140 3.56 -22.95 20.55
C GLU A 140 2.95 -21.71 19.87
N SER A 141 2.02 -21.04 20.55
CA SER A 141 1.42 -19.78 20.07
C SER A 141 2.43 -18.64 19.96
N VAL A 142 3.42 -18.57 20.87
CA VAL A 142 4.53 -17.58 20.82
C VAL A 142 5.26 -17.60 19.47
N ASN A 143 5.58 -18.78 18.93
CA ASN A 143 6.32 -18.89 17.66
C ASN A 143 5.48 -18.44 16.47
N SER A 144 4.18 -18.74 16.48
CA SER A 144 3.25 -18.27 15.44
C SER A 144 3.10 -16.75 15.48
N ASP A 145 2.96 -16.19 16.68
CA ASP A 145 2.84 -14.75 16.89
C ASP A 145 4.13 -14.00 16.57
N LEU A 146 5.30 -14.62 16.78
CA LEU A 146 6.59 -14.05 16.36
C LEU A 146 6.71 -13.86 14.85
N GLN A 147 6.03 -14.67 14.04
CA GLN A 147 5.96 -14.45 12.59
C GLN A 147 4.86 -13.46 12.24
N ARG A 148 3.70 -13.58 12.88
CA ARG A 148 2.54 -12.72 12.61
C ARG A 148 2.82 -11.26 12.92
N ILE A 149 3.52 -10.96 14.02
CA ILE A 149 3.83 -9.58 14.40
C ILE A 149 4.75 -8.86 13.40
N LYS A 150 5.55 -9.60 12.60
CA LYS A 150 6.42 -9.01 11.58
C LYS A 150 5.64 -8.40 10.42
N THR A 151 4.42 -8.87 10.20
CA THR A 151 3.58 -8.43 9.09
C THR A 151 2.57 -7.38 9.53
N LEU A 152 2.16 -7.38 10.81
CA LEU A 152 1.24 -6.40 11.37
C LEU A 152 1.75 -4.96 11.21
N GLY A 153 0.83 -4.03 11.00
CA GLY A 153 1.18 -2.62 10.81
C GLY A 153 1.55 -2.25 9.38
N THR A 154 1.25 -3.11 8.41
CA THR A 154 1.66 -2.91 7.01
C THR A 154 0.49 -2.99 6.04
N ILE A 155 0.52 -2.12 5.03
CA ILE A 155 -0.28 -2.24 3.82
C ILE A 155 0.73 -2.29 2.67
N GLN A 156 0.74 -3.40 1.93
CA GLN A 156 1.51 -3.56 0.71
C GLN A 156 0.57 -3.42 -0.49
N VAL A 157 0.95 -2.58 -1.44
CA VAL A 157 0.27 -2.46 -2.73
C VAL A 157 1.23 -2.88 -3.82
N ALA A 158 0.92 -3.98 -4.48
CA ALA A 158 1.66 -4.52 -5.59
C ALA A 158 1.04 -4.10 -6.91
N ILE A 159 1.91 -3.77 -7.87
CA ILE A 159 1.53 -3.36 -9.21
C ILE A 159 2.08 -4.39 -10.18
N GLU A 160 1.18 -5.05 -10.88
CA GLU A 160 1.47 -6.10 -11.86
C GLU A 160 0.86 -5.70 -13.21
N VAL A 161 1.44 -6.18 -14.29
CA VAL A 161 0.84 -6.11 -15.63
C VAL A 161 0.84 -7.49 -16.23
N GLY A 162 -0.11 -7.76 -17.10
CA GLY A 162 -0.13 -9.02 -17.82
C GLY A 162 -1.08 -8.96 -18.98
N LYS A 163 -1.36 -10.14 -19.52
CA LYS A 163 -2.26 -10.32 -20.63
C LYS A 163 -3.55 -10.94 -20.14
N GLN A 164 -4.64 -10.18 -20.26
CA GLN A 164 -5.95 -10.70 -19.94
C GLN A 164 -6.33 -11.81 -20.91
N THR A 165 -6.76 -12.94 -20.36
CA THR A 165 -7.48 -13.97 -21.12
C THR A 165 -8.99 -13.82 -20.95
N ALA A 166 -9.76 -14.49 -21.83
CA ALA A 166 -11.22 -14.37 -21.87
C ALA A 166 -11.85 -14.58 -20.47
N PRO A 167 -13.04 -14.02 -20.17
CA PRO A 167 -13.67 -14.19 -18.86
C PRO A 167 -13.82 -15.69 -18.56
N VAL A 168 -13.02 -16.21 -17.64
CA VAL A 168 -13.09 -17.62 -17.25
C VAL A 168 -14.23 -17.74 -16.22
N PRO A 169 -15.04 -18.81 -16.27
CA PRO A 169 -15.98 -19.13 -15.19
C PRO A 169 -15.26 -19.19 -13.85
N MET A 170 -15.92 -18.72 -12.78
CA MET A 170 -15.45 -18.73 -11.38
C MET A 170 -14.43 -19.84 -11.10
N GLY A 171 -13.15 -19.46 -11.02
CA GLY A 171 -12.21 -20.18 -10.19
C GLY A 171 -12.41 -19.75 -8.74
N ASN A 172 -12.02 -20.60 -7.78
CA ASN A 172 -11.90 -20.15 -6.40
C ASN A 172 -11.03 -18.89 -6.37
N ASP A 173 -11.57 -17.82 -5.81
CA ASP A 173 -10.81 -16.60 -5.59
C ASP A 173 -9.79 -16.86 -4.47
N ASP A 174 -8.57 -17.25 -4.85
CA ASP A 174 -7.46 -17.47 -3.92
C ASP A 174 -7.02 -16.15 -3.23
N PHE A 175 -7.52 -14.99 -3.67
CA PHE A 175 -7.17 -13.71 -3.08
C PHE A 175 -8.01 -13.38 -1.84
N CYS A 176 -9.05 -14.16 -1.52
CA CYS A 176 -9.83 -14.05 -0.28
C CYS A 176 -9.62 -15.23 0.66
N ASP A 177 -8.62 -15.15 1.53
CA ASP A 177 -8.52 -16.06 2.69
C ASP A 177 -9.72 -15.78 3.61
N ASP A 178 -10.73 -16.65 3.61
CA ASP A 178 -11.93 -16.57 4.45
C ASP A 178 -11.67 -16.29 5.95
N LYS A 179 -10.41 -16.39 6.42
CA LYS A 179 -9.98 -16.20 7.82
C LYS A 179 -9.67 -14.76 8.24
N ARG A 180 -10.10 -13.73 7.49
CA ARG A 180 -9.65 -12.32 7.68
C ARG A 180 -9.85 -11.67 9.07
N ASN A 181 -10.66 -12.23 9.97
CA ASN A 181 -10.78 -11.74 11.35
C ASN A 181 -10.01 -12.64 12.33
N GLU A 182 -8.75 -12.93 12.02
CA GLU A 182 -7.86 -13.53 13.01
C GLU A 182 -7.74 -12.61 14.22
N SER A 183 -7.84 -13.21 15.42
CA SER A 183 -7.80 -12.48 16.68
C SER A 183 -6.55 -11.61 16.76
N LEU A 184 -6.66 -10.30 16.99
CA LEU A 184 -5.50 -9.44 17.29
C LEU A 184 -4.96 -9.62 18.72
N ALA A 185 -5.33 -10.73 19.38
CA ALA A 185 -4.61 -11.21 20.55
C ALA A 185 -3.23 -11.72 20.10
N ILE A 186 -2.16 -11.08 20.58
CA ILE A 186 -0.77 -11.42 20.27
C ILE A 186 -0.03 -11.65 21.59
N ASP A 187 0.74 -12.72 21.66
CA ASP A 187 1.55 -13.03 22.83
C ASP A 187 2.47 -11.86 23.23
N ASN A 188 2.50 -11.56 24.53
CA ASN A 188 3.31 -10.49 25.10
C ASN A 188 4.80 -10.59 24.75
N LYS A 189 5.37 -11.81 24.70
CA LYS A 189 6.79 -11.99 24.34
C LYS A 189 7.02 -11.69 22.87
N ALA A 190 6.09 -12.07 21.99
CA ALA A 190 6.20 -11.73 20.57
C ALA A 190 6.18 -10.20 20.35
N LEU A 191 5.31 -9.47 21.06
CA LEU A 191 5.27 -8.01 21.05
C LEU A 191 6.57 -7.37 21.56
N LEU A 192 7.15 -7.92 22.63
CA LEU A 192 8.40 -7.40 23.19
C LEU A 192 9.61 -7.65 22.27
N ILE A 193 9.64 -8.77 21.55
CA ILE A 193 10.80 -9.18 20.74
C ILE A 193 10.75 -8.53 19.35
N ASN A 194 9.61 -8.62 18.65
CA ASN A 194 9.45 -8.21 17.25
C ASN A 194 8.34 -7.18 17.03
N GLY A 195 7.70 -6.68 18.08
CA GLY A 195 6.57 -5.75 17.94
C GLY A 195 6.93 -4.38 17.42
N HIS A 196 8.18 -3.93 17.56
CA HIS A 196 8.65 -2.61 17.10
C HIS A 196 7.74 -1.42 17.48
N GLY A 197 7.01 -1.52 18.61
CA GLY A 197 6.07 -0.49 19.04
C GLY A 197 4.74 -0.47 18.27
N GLN A 198 4.48 -1.47 17.43
CA GLN A 198 3.20 -1.68 16.78
C GLN A 198 2.13 -2.00 17.84
N ILE A 199 1.07 -1.20 17.85
CA ILE A 199 -0.07 -1.38 18.77
C ILE A 199 -1.41 -1.48 18.05
N HIS A 200 -1.42 -1.30 16.72
CA HIS A 200 -2.62 -1.49 15.90
C HIS A 200 -2.39 -2.62 14.88
N GLY A 201 -3.43 -3.38 14.58
CA GLY A 201 -3.54 -4.24 13.41
C GLY A 201 -4.72 -3.79 12.56
N THR A 202 -5.17 -4.66 11.65
CA THR A 202 -6.43 -4.48 10.92
C THR A 202 -7.45 -5.54 11.31
N THR A 203 -8.70 -5.11 11.46
CA THR A 203 -9.89 -5.99 11.44
C THR A 203 -10.83 -5.57 10.33
N TYR A 204 -11.82 -6.42 10.03
CA TYR A 204 -12.75 -6.20 8.94
C TYR A 204 -14.17 -6.07 9.46
N THR A 205 -14.80 -4.92 9.13
CA THR A 205 -16.18 -4.61 9.55
C THR A 205 -17.13 -4.74 8.37
N LYS A 206 -18.28 -5.38 8.58
CA LYS A 206 -19.30 -5.53 7.55
C LYS A 206 -19.81 -4.17 7.10
N THR A 207 -20.07 -4.03 5.80
CA THR A 207 -20.64 -2.84 5.16
C THR A 207 -21.82 -3.21 4.28
N ASP A 208 -22.68 -2.22 3.99
CA ASP A 208 -23.85 -2.37 3.11
C ASP A 208 -23.53 -2.14 1.63
N GLU A 209 -22.24 -1.93 1.31
CA GLU A 209 -21.76 -1.80 -0.07
C GLU A 209 -22.01 -3.10 -0.85
N THR A 210 -22.54 -2.98 -2.06
CA THR A 210 -22.76 -4.12 -2.96
C THR A 210 -21.86 -3.99 -4.18
N ARG A 211 -21.00 -4.99 -4.42
CA ARG A 211 -20.15 -5.05 -5.62
C ARG A 211 -20.80 -5.90 -6.70
N GLN A 212 -20.70 -5.44 -7.95
CA GLN A 212 -20.74 -6.35 -9.09
C GLN A 212 -19.31 -6.82 -9.35
N MET A 213 -18.98 -8.02 -8.87
CA MET A 213 -17.70 -8.65 -9.15
C MET A 213 -17.62 -9.08 -10.62
N THR A 214 -16.55 -8.70 -11.29
CA THR A 214 -16.17 -9.28 -12.59
C THR A 214 -14.80 -9.90 -12.41
N TYR A 215 -14.74 -11.22 -12.44
CA TYR A 215 -13.48 -11.95 -12.37
C TYR A 215 -12.80 -11.93 -13.73
N THR A 216 -11.50 -11.70 -13.72
CA THR A 216 -10.66 -11.68 -14.91
C THR A 216 -9.42 -12.49 -14.61
N THR A 217 -9.12 -13.46 -15.48
CA THR A 217 -7.82 -14.14 -15.45
C THR A 217 -6.82 -13.31 -16.24
N VAL A 218 -5.63 -13.15 -15.65
CA VAL A 218 -4.48 -12.52 -16.29
C VAL A 218 -3.38 -13.56 -16.35
N ASP A 219 -2.82 -13.76 -17.54
CA ASP A 219 -1.67 -14.62 -17.79
C ASP A 219 -0.41 -13.76 -17.98
N ASP A 220 0.76 -14.39 -17.91
CA ASP A 220 2.07 -13.76 -18.14
C ASP A 220 2.31 -12.53 -17.26
N GLU A 221 1.93 -12.61 -15.99
CA GLU A 221 2.06 -11.50 -15.05
C GLU A 221 3.53 -11.10 -14.82
N GLN A 222 3.80 -9.82 -15.03
CA GLN A 222 5.05 -9.15 -14.76
C GLN A 222 4.86 -8.16 -13.60
N HIS A 223 5.64 -8.37 -12.54
CA HIS A 223 5.67 -7.48 -11.38
C HIS A 223 6.42 -6.18 -11.70
N LEU A 224 5.77 -5.02 -11.52
CA LEU A 224 6.35 -3.71 -11.80
C LEU A 224 6.91 -3.03 -10.54
N GLY A 225 6.25 -3.22 -9.39
CA GLY A 225 6.68 -2.57 -8.15
C GLY A 225 5.79 -2.81 -6.94
N ASN A 226 6.29 -2.43 -5.77
CA ASN A 226 5.53 -2.40 -4.51
C ASN A 226 5.53 -1.01 -3.84
N SER A 227 4.41 -0.62 -3.25
CA SER A 227 4.32 0.50 -2.30
C SER A 227 3.98 -0.05 -0.92
N PHE A 228 4.84 0.22 0.06
CA PHE A 228 4.66 -0.17 1.46
C PHE A 228 4.26 1.03 2.31
N PHE A 229 3.11 0.92 2.97
CA PHE A 229 2.63 1.87 3.97
C PHE A 229 2.72 1.21 5.34
N PHE A 230 3.57 1.75 6.19
CA PHE A 230 3.68 1.34 7.59
C PHE A 230 2.76 2.22 8.42
N TYR A 231 1.74 1.65 9.05
CA TYR A 231 0.79 2.44 9.83
C TYR A 231 1.08 2.35 11.33
N LEU A 232 1.27 3.51 11.96
CA LEU A 232 1.59 3.62 13.38
C LEU A 232 0.60 4.52 14.11
N SER A 233 0.24 4.12 15.33
CA SER A 233 -0.54 4.94 16.23
C SER A 233 0.28 6.13 16.71
N ARG A 234 -0.34 7.27 16.98
CA ARG A 234 0.35 8.39 17.67
C ARG A 234 0.81 8.01 19.08
N HIS A 235 0.18 6.99 19.67
CA HIS A 235 0.51 6.48 20.99
C HIS A 235 1.57 5.38 20.96
N SER A 236 2.00 4.92 19.78
CA SER A 236 3.09 3.96 19.64
C SER A 236 4.42 4.54 20.12
N PRO A 237 5.28 3.74 20.77
CA PRO A 237 6.66 4.11 21.02
C PRO A 237 7.35 4.58 19.73
N GLY A 238 8.05 5.72 19.78
CA GLY A 238 8.76 6.27 18.60
C GLY A 238 7.88 7.04 17.60
N ALA A 239 6.55 6.98 17.70
CA ALA A 239 5.66 7.68 16.75
C ALA A 239 5.89 9.20 16.69
N GLN A 240 6.21 9.83 17.83
CA GLN A 240 6.53 11.26 17.87
C GLN A 240 7.77 11.62 17.04
N PHE A 241 8.71 10.68 16.91
CA PHE A 241 9.90 10.86 16.10
C PHE A 241 9.58 10.72 14.61
N PHE A 242 8.87 9.66 14.21
CA PHE A 242 8.52 9.41 12.80
C PHE A 242 7.53 10.42 12.23
N PHE A 243 6.63 10.97 13.05
CA PHE A 243 5.59 11.90 12.61
C PHE A 243 5.95 13.39 12.71
N GLN A 244 7.25 13.70 12.62
CA GLN A 244 7.72 15.08 12.61
C GLN A 244 7.42 15.77 11.27
N PRO A 245 7.07 17.07 11.26
CA PRO A 245 6.76 17.80 10.03
C PRO A 245 7.86 17.79 8.97
N ARG A 246 9.13 17.65 9.38
CA ARG A 246 10.27 17.57 8.46
C ARG A 246 10.30 16.31 7.60
N PHE A 247 9.60 15.25 8.01
CA PHE A 247 9.48 14.00 7.27
C PHE A 247 8.23 13.93 6.40
N ILE A 248 7.36 14.96 6.46
CA ILE A 248 6.17 14.99 5.61
C ILE A 248 6.62 15.05 4.16
N ASP A 249 6.16 14.07 3.39
CA ASP A 249 6.27 14.13 1.94
C ASP A 249 5.27 15.17 1.42
N ARG A 250 5.78 16.37 1.12
CA ARG A 250 4.96 17.50 0.65
C ARG A 250 4.37 17.27 -0.73
N TRP A 251 4.87 16.29 -1.47
CA TRP A 251 4.35 15.93 -2.79
C TRP A 251 3.25 14.86 -2.71
N ALA A 252 3.01 14.29 -1.51
CA ALA A 252 1.92 13.35 -1.27
C ALA A 252 0.55 13.99 -1.47
N ASP A 253 0.34 15.16 -0.88
CA ASP A 253 -0.97 15.84 -0.86
C ASP A 253 -1.38 16.34 -2.25
N ASP A 254 -0.41 16.76 -3.08
CA ASP A 254 -0.67 17.27 -4.44
C ASP A 254 -0.62 16.19 -5.53
N MET A 255 -0.15 14.96 -5.21
CA MET A 255 0.06 13.88 -6.19
C MET A 255 0.93 14.32 -7.39
N ILE A 256 1.93 15.18 -7.14
CA ILE A 256 2.84 15.76 -8.15
C ILE A 256 4.17 15.00 -8.13
N HIS A 257 4.64 14.51 -9.28
CA HIS A 257 5.90 13.76 -9.33
C HIS A 257 7.14 14.69 -9.30
N VAL A 258 8.12 14.36 -8.47
CA VAL A 258 9.46 15.00 -8.51
C VAL A 258 10.27 14.53 -9.73
N LEU A 259 9.98 13.33 -10.26
CA LEU A 259 10.66 12.78 -11.44
C LEU A 259 9.99 13.15 -12.78
N SER A 260 8.82 13.79 -12.78
CA SER A 260 8.22 14.38 -13.99
C SER A 260 8.62 15.84 -14.21
N LEU A 261 9.47 16.40 -13.34
CA LEU A 261 10.20 17.63 -13.63
C LEU A 261 11.48 17.25 -14.39
N PRO A 262 11.82 17.93 -15.50
CA PRO A 262 13.13 17.77 -16.10
C PRO A 262 14.17 17.97 -15.00
N LYS A 263 15.19 17.10 -14.93
CA LYS A 263 16.34 17.29 -14.04
C LYS A 263 16.89 18.70 -14.27
N VAL A 264 16.47 19.67 -13.46
CA VAL A 264 17.19 20.91 -13.30
C VAL A 264 18.47 20.46 -12.60
N ARG A 265 19.54 20.37 -13.39
CA ARG A 265 20.90 20.31 -12.84
C ARG A 265 20.98 21.43 -11.82
N HIS A 266 20.99 21.08 -10.54
CA HIS A 266 21.64 21.94 -9.57
C HIS A 266 23.10 21.99 -9.99
N MET A 267 23.42 22.98 -10.83
CA MET A 267 24.78 23.50 -10.91
C MET A 267 25.08 24.04 -9.51
N LEU A 268 25.89 23.28 -8.78
CA LEU A 268 26.80 23.86 -7.82
C LEU A 268 27.69 24.80 -8.62
N ASP A 269 27.24 26.05 -8.77
CA ASP A 269 28.13 27.15 -9.08
C ASP A 269 28.95 27.40 -7.82
N ASP A 270 30.15 26.82 -7.82
CA ASP A 270 31.28 27.33 -7.05
C ASP A 270 31.58 28.75 -7.55
N VAL A 271 30.85 29.73 -7.01
CA VAL A 271 31.26 31.12 -6.98
C VAL A 271 31.69 31.42 -5.55
N VAL A 272 32.94 31.05 -5.26
CA VAL A 272 33.69 31.67 -4.16
C VAL A 272 34.03 33.08 -4.63
N ASP A 273 33.13 34.01 -4.36
CA ASP A 273 33.40 35.44 -4.44
C ASP A 273 34.17 35.84 -3.16
N ASN A 274 35.48 35.63 -3.17
CA ASN A 274 36.40 36.28 -2.24
C ASN A 274 37.18 37.34 -2.99
N THR A 275 36.49 38.43 -3.30
CA THR A 275 37.11 39.73 -3.54
C THR A 275 37.75 40.20 -2.23
N TYR A 276 39.06 39.99 -2.08
CA TYR A 276 39.87 40.75 -1.13
C TYR A 276 40.82 41.65 -1.92
N ILE A 277 40.44 42.92 -2.03
CA ILE A 277 41.31 44.03 -2.42
C ILE A 277 42.02 44.50 -1.14
N GLY A 278 43.34 44.66 -1.21
CA GLY A 278 44.12 45.26 -0.13
C GLY A 278 45.59 45.38 -0.52
N ASP A 279 45.93 46.53 -1.11
CA ASP A 279 47.28 46.99 -1.45
C ASP A 279 48.21 47.08 -0.24
N GLN A 280 49.44 46.57 -0.36
CA GLN A 280 50.74 47.26 -0.18
C GLN A 280 51.91 46.27 -0.20
#